data_AF-A0A7J7DGQ7-F1
#
_entry.id   AF-A0A7J7DGQ7-F1
#
_cell.length_a   1.000
_cell.length_b   1.000
_cell.length_c   1.000
_cell.angle_alpha   90.00
_cell.angle_beta   90.00
_cell.angle_gamma   90.00
#
_symmetry.space_group_name_H-M   'P 1'
#
loop_
_entity.id
_entity.type
_entity.pdbx_description
1 polymer ?
#
loop_
_entity_poly.entity_id
_entity_poly.type
_entity_poly.pdbx_seq_one_letter_code
_entity_poly.pdbx_strand_id
1 'polypeptide(L)'
;MGDETMRTRGGLLGELVVMLLSTSFSCHPKGVVALMYLEIITRYMKFAQEDNQYIPMVLAAFLDKRGIRHPNIHVSRRACYLFMRVVKVLKAKLVPFVETIVQNLKDTTARFTNLDYTLKELSGSEDGSHIFEPREMVSFLVLLNQLICKFRKLFHDILEEVYPTIVGRIFSIIPRDTFPSGPGTNTEEIRELQELQRILYTFLHVIATHDLSSIFLSPKSRGYLDPMLQLLLCSACDHKDILVRKASVQIFNRLMKDWCVKPHDEDKVPGFRSFMIEAFAINCCLYSVLDKSFEFRDANALALFGEIVMAQKVMFEKFGDDFLAHFVSKGFPTAHCPQDLVELYCQKLQGSDIKALRSFYQSLIENLRLQPNGSVVFRWQCRHR
;
A
#
# COMPACT_ATOMS: atom_id res chain seq x y z
N MET A 1 7.64 3.85 38.28
CA MET A 1 6.69 2.86 38.85
C MET A 1 6.72 1.66 37.94
N GLY A 2 7.38 0.59 38.39
CA GLY A 2 7.98 -0.45 37.55
C GLY A 2 7.04 -1.56 37.09
N ASP A 3 7.46 -2.24 36.02
CA ASP A 3 6.83 -3.37 35.31
C ASP A 3 6.51 -4.58 36.22
N GLU A 4 6.98 -4.59 37.48
CA GLU A 4 6.76 -5.68 38.45
C GLU A 4 5.41 -5.65 39.17
N THR A 5 4.74 -4.50 39.32
CA THR A 5 3.41 -4.45 39.96
C THR A 5 2.27 -4.91 39.06
N MET A 6 2.55 -5.19 37.78
CA MET A 6 1.59 -5.75 36.83
C MET A 6 1.42 -7.27 36.97
N ARG A 7 2.33 -7.95 37.69
CA ARG A 7 2.40 -9.41 37.82
C ARG A 7 1.47 -10.02 38.87
N THR A 8 0.85 -9.23 39.73
CA THR A 8 -0.05 -9.73 40.78
C THR A 8 -1.49 -9.76 40.28
N ARG A 9 -1.88 -10.93 39.74
CA ARG A 9 -3.22 -11.31 39.26
C ARG A 9 -4.37 -11.15 40.29
N GLY A 10 -4.07 -10.74 41.53
CA GLY A 10 -5.03 -10.65 42.64
C GLY A 10 -4.93 -9.37 43.48
N GLY A 11 -4.54 -8.24 42.87
CA GLY A 11 -4.56 -6.92 43.53
C GLY A 11 -5.69 -6.02 43.02
N LEU A 12 -5.99 -4.94 43.76
CA LEU A 12 -6.99 -3.91 43.41
C LEU A 12 -6.88 -3.42 41.96
N LEU A 13 -5.67 -3.38 41.39
CA LEU A 13 -5.44 -2.99 39.99
C LEU A 13 -6.08 -3.98 38.99
N GLY A 14 -5.99 -5.28 39.26
CA GLY A 14 -6.61 -6.31 38.42
C GLY A 14 -8.14 -6.18 38.42
N GLU A 15 -8.74 -6.00 39.60
CA GLU A 15 -10.18 -5.76 39.75
C GLU A 15 -10.62 -4.48 39.02
N LEU A 16 -9.85 -3.39 39.15
CA LEU A 16 -10.11 -2.14 38.43
C LEU A 16 -10.04 -2.32 36.91
N VAL A 17 -9.08 -3.08 36.39
CA VAL A 17 -8.96 -3.36 34.96
C VAL A 17 -10.14 -4.18 34.45
N VAL A 18 -10.62 -5.16 35.21
CA VAL A 18 -11.80 -5.96 34.85
C VAL A 18 -13.07 -5.11 34.85
N MET A 19 -13.26 -4.26 35.88
CA MET A 19 -14.38 -3.32 35.93
C MET A 19 -14.34 -2.36 34.74
N LEU A 20 -13.16 -1.84 34.41
CA LEU A 20 -12.97 -0.96 33.26
C LEU A 20 -13.31 -1.65 31.94
N LEU A 21 -12.80 -2.86 31.69
CA LEU A 21 -13.11 -3.64 30.48
C LEU A 21 -14.60 -3.93 30.33
N SER A 22 -15.30 -4.11 31.45
CA SER A 22 -16.75 -4.36 31.50
C SER A 22 -17.58 -3.09 31.34
N THR A 23 -16.95 -1.90 31.38
CA THR A 23 -17.68 -0.63 31.42
C THR A 23 -18.27 -0.29 30.05
N SER A 24 -19.59 -0.08 30.02
CA SER A 24 -20.32 0.50 28.90
C SER A 24 -20.76 1.92 29.25
N PHE A 25 -20.57 2.88 28.35
CA PHE A 25 -21.03 4.26 28.52
C PHE A 25 -21.58 4.80 27.21
N SER A 26 -22.48 5.77 27.31
CA SER A 26 -22.99 6.48 26.13
C SER A 26 -21.86 7.32 25.53
N CYS A 27 -21.56 7.07 24.26
CA CYS A 27 -20.43 7.70 23.55
C CYS A 27 -20.67 9.18 23.21
N HIS A 28 -21.81 9.75 23.63
CA HIS A 28 -22.39 10.94 23.02
C HIS A 28 -22.72 12.07 23.99
N PRO A 29 -21.76 12.52 24.82
CA PRO A 29 -21.50 13.95 24.72
C PRO A 29 -20.03 14.38 24.73
N LYS A 30 -19.06 13.52 25.09
CA LYS A 30 -17.66 13.95 25.29
C LYS A 30 -16.66 12.92 24.79
N GLY A 31 -16.18 13.07 23.56
CA GLY A 31 -15.17 12.18 22.94
C GLY A 31 -13.88 12.00 23.75
N VAL A 32 -13.56 12.96 24.63
CA VAL A 32 -12.44 12.87 25.59
C VAL A 32 -12.55 11.64 26.50
N VAL A 33 -13.75 11.29 26.96
CA VAL A 33 -13.97 10.12 27.83
C VAL A 33 -13.67 8.84 27.06
N ALA A 34 -14.13 8.74 25.82
CA ALA A 34 -13.83 7.60 24.95
C ALA A 34 -12.32 7.49 24.67
N LEU A 35 -11.64 8.61 24.38
CA LEU A 35 -10.18 8.63 24.18
C LEU A 35 -9.44 8.15 25.42
N MET A 36 -9.74 8.72 26.59
CA MET A 36 -9.10 8.33 27.85
C MET A 36 -9.34 6.86 28.14
N TYR A 37 -10.58 6.39 27.95
CA TYR A 37 -10.94 4.98 28.11
C TYR A 37 -10.08 4.07 27.22
N LEU A 38 -10.00 4.34 25.91
CA LEU A 38 -9.22 3.54 24.97
C LEU A 38 -7.72 3.56 25.27
N GLU A 39 -7.17 4.70 25.70
CA GLU A 39 -5.77 4.81 26.14
C GLU A 39 -5.50 3.94 27.36
N ILE A 40 -6.43 3.91 28.32
CA ILE A 40 -6.31 3.09 29.53
C ILE A 40 -6.41 1.61 29.15
N ILE A 41 -7.39 1.20 28.33
CA ILE A 41 -7.48 -0.19 27.83
C ILE A 41 -6.19 -0.59 27.12
N THR A 42 -5.63 0.28 26.27
CA THR A 42 -4.36 0.02 25.59
C THR A 42 -3.21 -0.10 26.60
N ARG A 43 -3.15 0.75 27.63
CA ARG A 43 -2.10 0.69 28.64
C ARG A 43 -2.11 -0.63 29.41
N TYR A 44 -3.29 -1.13 29.74
CA TYR A 44 -3.47 -2.36 30.50
C TYR A 44 -3.68 -3.61 29.62
N MET A 45 -3.48 -3.50 28.30
CA MET A 45 -3.60 -4.65 27.38
C MET A 45 -2.63 -5.79 27.71
N LYS A 46 -1.50 -5.51 28.39
CA LYS A 46 -0.58 -6.54 28.90
C LYS A 46 -1.28 -7.49 29.88
N PHE A 47 -2.24 -7.00 30.68
CA PHE A 47 -3.05 -7.83 31.57
C PHE A 47 -3.93 -8.82 30.79
N ALA A 48 -4.59 -8.35 29.72
CA ALA A 48 -5.32 -9.23 28.80
C ALA A 48 -4.41 -10.15 27.97
N GLN A 49 -3.11 -9.84 27.87
CA GLN A 49 -2.13 -10.73 27.28
C GLN A 49 -1.78 -11.89 28.20
N GLU A 50 -1.95 -11.80 29.51
CA GLU A 50 -1.72 -12.92 30.42
C GLU A 50 -2.92 -13.86 30.47
N ASP A 51 -4.13 -13.32 30.33
CA ASP A 51 -5.37 -14.08 30.44
C ASP A 51 -6.31 -13.84 29.24
N ASN A 52 -6.49 -14.90 28.45
CA ASN A 52 -7.22 -14.85 27.18
C ASN A 52 -8.71 -14.52 27.35
N GLN A 53 -9.29 -14.71 28.54
CA GLN A 53 -10.71 -14.46 28.78
C GLN A 53 -11.10 -12.99 28.60
N TYR A 54 -10.14 -12.06 28.70
CA TYR A 54 -10.37 -10.62 28.57
C TYR A 54 -10.26 -10.11 27.13
N ILE A 55 -9.71 -10.91 26.21
CA ILE A 55 -9.54 -10.52 24.80
C ILE A 55 -10.86 -10.12 24.13
N PRO A 56 -11.98 -10.85 24.28
CA PRO A 56 -13.26 -10.45 23.71
C PRO A 56 -13.71 -9.06 24.18
N MET A 57 -13.46 -8.72 25.45
CA MET A 57 -13.85 -7.42 26.02
C MET A 57 -12.99 -6.27 25.46
N VAL A 58 -11.69 -6.51 25.31
CA VAL A 58 -10.78 -5.58 24.62
C VAL A 58 -11.23 -5.37 23.18
N LEU A 59 -11.55 -6.46 22.45
CA LEU A 59 -12.03 -6.36 21.07
C LEU A 59 -13.34 -5.57 20.99
N ALA A 60 -14.31 -5.84 21.86
CA ALA A 60 -15.56 -5.09 21.91
C ALA A 60 -15.30 -3.59 22.12
N ALA A 61 -14.42 -3.22 23.06
CA ALA A 61 -14.08 -1.83 23.36
C ALA A 61 -13.53 -1.05 22.16
N PHE A 62 -12.75 -1.70 21.30
CA PHE A 62 -12.18 -1.07 20.11
C PHE A 62 -13.09 -1.15 18.88
N LEU A 63 -13.81 -2.25 18.71
CA LEU A 63 -14.57 -2.51 17.49
C LEU A 63 -15.95 -1.84 17.52
N ASP A 64 -16.51 -1.52 18.68
CA ASP A 64 -17.85 -0.94 18.80
C ASP A 64 -17.91 0.60 18.71
N LYS A 65 -19.08 1.17 19.05
CA LYS A 65 -19.36 2.62 19.00
C LYS A 65 -18.47 3.44 19.95
N ARG A 66 -17.77 2.82 20.89
CA ARG A 66 -16.77 3.45 21.77
C ARG A 66 -15.44 3.70 21.04
N GLY A 67 -15.12 2.87 20.04
CA GLY A 67 -13.84 2.85 19.35
C GLY A 67 -13.92 3.24 17.88
N ILE A 68 -13.62 2.31 16.98
CA ILE A 68 -13.50 2.53 15.53
C ILE A 68 -14.82 3.00 14.91
N ARG A 69 -15.97 2.62 15.50
CA ARG A 69 -17.28 3.10 15.05
C ARG A 69 -17.77 4.34 15.79
N HIS A 70 -16.89 5.03 16.52
CA HIS A 70 -17.27 6.23 17.25
C HIS A 70 -17.67 7.36 16.28
N PRO A 71 -18.77 8.09 16.54
CA PRO A 71 -19.28 9.14 15.64
C PRO A 71 -18.30 10.32 15.50
N ASN A 72 -17.56 10.64 16.56
CA ASN A 72 -16.47 11.62 16.48
C ASN A 72 -15.24 11.02 15.79
N ILE A 73 -14.84 11.64 14.67
CA ILE A 73 -13.72 11.23 13.83
C ILE A 73 -12.38 11.18 14.56
N HIS A 74 -12.10 12.10 15.48
CA HIS A 74 -10.84 12.12 16.23
C HIS A 74 -10.73 10.89 17.14
N VAL A 75 -11.87 10.45 17.68
CA VAL A 75 -11.95 9.23 18.48
C VAL A 75 -11.79 7.99 17.59
N SER A 76 -12.55 7.88 16.49
CA SER A 76 -12.44 6.78 15.51
C SER A 76 -11.00 6.61 15.01
N ARG A 77 -10.38 7.72 14.59
CA ARG A 77 -8.99 7.78 14.12
C ARG A 77 -8.02 7.28 15.18
N ARG A 78 -8.14 7.78 16.42
CA ARG A 78 -7.28 7.36 17.52
C ARG A 78 -7.52 5.90 17.89
N ALA A 79 -8.76 5.44 17.83
CA ALA A 79 -9.14 4.05 18.08
C ALA A 79 -8.50 3.10 17.07
N CYS A 80 -8.50 3.43 15.77
CA CYS A 80 -7.78 2.66 14.74
C CYS A 80 -6.29 2.51 15.08
N TYR A 81 -5.64 3.60 15.46
CA TYR A 81 -4.22 3.58 15.85
C TYR A 81 -3.96 2.77 17.12
N LEU A 82 -4.79 2.93 18.15
CA LEU A 82 -4.65 2.19 19.41
C LEU A 82 -4.94 0.70 19.20
N PHE A 83 -5.97 0.37 18.41
CA PHE A 83 -6.29 -1.01 18.05
C PHE A 83 -5.16 -1.66 17.26
N MET A 84 -4.50 -0.93 16.35
CA MET A 84 -3.28 -1.39 15.68
C MET A 84 -2.19 -1.82 16.68
N ARG A 85 -2.00 -1.06 17.77
CA ARG A 85 -1.06 -1.43 18.84
C ARG A 85 -1.52 -2.70 19.57
N VAL A 86 -2.82 -2.83 19.84
CA VAL A 86 -3.41 -4.04 20.43
C VAL A 86 -3.19 -5.26 19.53
N VAL A 87 -3.42 -5.17 18.23
CA VAL A 87 -3.17 -6.26 17.25
C VAL A 87 -1.70 -6.67 17.25
N LYS A 88 -0.78 -5.70 17.34
CA LYS A 88 0.66 -5.97 17.41
C LYS A 88 1.03 -6.77 18.66
N VAL A 89 0.41 -6.48 19.81
CA VAL A 89 0.68 -7.14 21.09
C VAL A 89 0.00 -8.50 21.20
N LEU A 90 -1.30 -8.57 20.88
CA LEU A 90 -2.11 -9.79 21.05
C LEU A 90 -1.97 -10.79 19.89
N LYS A 91 -1.14 -10.46 18.89
CA LYS A 91 -0.80 -11.23 17.69
C LYS A 91 -1.47 -12.62 17.59
N ALA A 92 -0.89 -13.66 18.20
CA ALA A 92 -1.32 -15.05 18.01
C ALA A 92 -2.69 -15.34 18.65
N LYS A 93 -3.04 -14.60 19.70
CA LYS A 93 -4.26 -14.78 20.47
C LYS A 93 -5.50 -14.19 19.78
N LEU A 94 -5.30 -13.40 18.72
CA LEU A 94 -6.40 -12.83 17.92
C LEU A 94 -6.88 -13.76 16.79
N VAL A 95 -6.15 -14.83 16.48
CA VAL A 95 -6.53 -15.77 15.40
C VAL A 95 -7.95 -16.34 15.59
N PRO A 96 -8.38 -16.76 16.80
CA PRO A 96 -9.74 -17.25 17.02
C PRO A 96 -10.83 -16.18 16.84
N PHE A 97 -10.46 -14.90 16.87
CA PHE A 97 -11.39 -13.77 16.81
C PHE A 97 -11.38 -13.07 15.45
N VAL A 98 -10.69 -13.62 14.45
CA VAL A 98 -10.57 -13.01 13.12
C VAL A 98 -11.96 -12.73 12.56
N GLU A 99 -12.88 -13.71 12.54
CA GLU A 99 -14.28 -13.55 12.10
C GLU A 99 -15.03 -12.41 12.78
N THR A 100 -14.83 -12.22 14.08
CA THR A 100 -15.44 -11.09 14.78
C THR A 100 -14.81 -9.77 14.33
N ILE A 101 -13.48 -9.69 14.24
CA ILE A 101 -12.77 -8.51 13.75
C ILE A 101 -13.23 -8.18 12.32
N VAL A 102 -13.35 -9.19 11.46
CA VAL A 102 -13.85 -9.12 10.08
C VAL A 102 -15.18 -8.37 10.03
N GLN A 103 -16.18 -8.90 10.73
CA GLN A 103 -17.55 -8.41 10.61
C GLN A 103 -17.65 -6.95 11.02
N ASN A 104 -16.95 -6.58 12.10
CA ASN A 104 -16.96 -5.21 12.60
C ASN A 104 -16.26 -4.21 11.64
N LEU A 105 -15.26 -4.64 10.87
CA LEU A 105 -14.57 -3.80 9.88
C LEU A 105 -15.37 -3.62 8.59
N LYS A 106 -16.15 -4.63 8.17
CA LYS A 106 -17.09 -4.50 7.05
C LYS A 106 -18.10 -3.37 7.31
N ASP A 107 -18.72 -3.37 8.49
CA ASP A 107 -19.66 -2.31 8.90
C ASP A 107 -19.01 -0.92 8.93
N THR A 108 -17.73 -0.85 9.32
CA THR A 108 -16.95 0.40 9.30
C THR A 108 -16.72 0.89 7.88
N THR A 109 -16.45 -0.03 6.95
CA THR A 109 -16.20 0.29 5.54
C THR A 109 -17.42 0.89 4.85
N ALA A 110 -18.63 0.44 5.22
CA ALA A 110 -19.88 1.01 4.72
C ALA A 110 -20.09 2.49 5.09
N ARG A 111 -19.38 3.02 6.10
CA ARG A 111 -19.42 4.48 6.38
C ARG A 111 -18.77 5.30 5.28
N PHE A 112 -17.77 4.76 4.59
CA PHE A 112 -17.08 5.45 3.50
C PHE A 112 -17.89 5.50 2.19
N THR A 113 -18.91 4.64 2.02
CA THR A 113 -19.83 4.71 0.86
C THR A 113 -20.95 5.72 1.06
N ASN A 114 -21.42 5.88 2.30
CA ASN A 114 -22.64 6.64 2.60
C ASN A 114 -22.40 8.16 2.77
N LEU A 115 -21.15 8.62 2.68
CA LEU A 115 -20.79 10.02 2.91
C LEU A 115 -21.27 10.96 1.79
N ASP A 116 -21.65 10.42 0.62
CA ASP A 116 -22.24 11.20 -0.47
C ASP A 116 -23.63 11.79 -0.14
N TYR A 117 -24.34 11.23 0.84
CA TYR A 117 -25.68 11.72 1.22
C TYR A 117 -25.62 12.83 2.28
N THR A 118 -24.70 12.76 3.24
CA THR A 118 -24.65 13.71 4.37
C THR A 118 -24.00 15.06 4.02
N LEU A 119 -23.17 15.11 2.97
CA LEU A 119 -22.56 16.37 2.50
C LEU A 119 -23.58 17.32 1.86
N LYS A 120 -24.73 16.81 1.39
CA LYS A 120 -25.79 17.64 0.79
C LYS A 120 -26.76 18.24 1.81
N GLU A 121 -26.92 17.64 3.00
CA GLU A 121 -27.85 18.14 4.04
C GLU A 121 -27.19 19.08 5.07
N LEU A 122 -25.85 19.13 5.15
CA LEU A 122 -25.11 19.95 6.12
C LEU A 122 -24.43 21.18 5.50
N SER A 123 -24.89 21.64 4.33
CA SER A 123 -24.37 22.81 3.60
C SER A 123 -24.68 24.17 4.28
N GLY A 124 -24.71 24.21 5.62
CA GLY A 124 -25.13 25.36 6.41
C GLY A 124 -24.28 25.65 7.65
N SER A 125 -23.08 25.09 7.80
CA SER A 125 -22.16 25.48 8.89
C SER A 125 -20.83 26.01 8.35
N GLU A 126 -20.50 27.26 8.69
CA GLU A 126 -19.33 28.03 8.24
C GLU A 126 -17.98 27.61 8.84
N ASP A 127 -17.92 26.55 9.63
CA ASP A 127 -16.65 26.03 10.13
C ASP A 127 -16.06 25.09 9.07
N GLY A 128 -14.77 25.23 8.74
CA GLY A 128 -14.04 24.59 7.64
C GLY A 128 -13.90 23.06 7.74
N SER A 129 -14.94 22.38 8.20
CA SER A 129 -15.05 20.96 8.47
C SER A 129 -15.32 20.09 7.24
N HIS A 130 -15.18 20.65 6.04
CA HIS A 130 -15.56 20.00 4.79
C HIS A 130 -14.44 19.13 4.17
N ILE A 131 -13.31 18.90 4.85
CA ILE A 131 -12.20 18.04 4.38
C ILE A 131 -11.87 16.95 5.42
N PHE A 132 -12.84 16.10 5.76
CA PHE A 132 -12.74 15.20 6.92
C PHE A 132 -12.44 13.73 6.55
N GLU A 133 -12.62 13.34 5.31
CA GLU A 133 -12.57 11.93 4.90
C GLU A 133 -11.15 11.34 4.73
N PRO A 134 -10.15 12.03 4.14
CA PRO A 134 -8.86 11.41 3.85
C PRO A 134 -8.11 10.93 5.09
N ARG A 135 -8.17 11.68 6.20
CA ARG A 135 -7.49 11.32 7.46
C ARG A 135 -8.08 10.07 8.12
N GLU A 136 -9.40 9.90 8.06
CA GLU A 136 -10.07 8.70 8.59
C GLU A 136 -9.71 7.49 7.73
N MET A 137 -9.75 7.63 6.40
CA MET A 137 -9.35 6.59 5.46
C MET A 137 -7.90 6.18 5.65
N VAL A 138 -6.96 7.13 5.80
CA VAL A 138 -5.55 6.85 6.09
C VAL A 138 -5.41 5.97 7.33
N SER A 139 -6.09 6.33 8.41
CA SER A 139 -5.95 5.62 9.68
C SER A 139 -6.57 4.22 9.63
N PHE A 140 -7.67 4.08 8.88
CA PHE A 140 -8.31 2.79 8.61
C PHE A 140 -7.44 1.89 7.71
N LEU A 141 -6.87 2.42 6.62
CA LEU A 141 -5.96 1.70 5.73
C LEU A 141 -4.69 1.22 6.46
N VAL A 142 -4.14 2.05 7.36
CA VAL A 142 -3.00 1.66 8.20
C VAL A 142 -3.36 0.47 9.08
N LEU A 143 -4.56 0.45 9.67
CA LEU A 143 -5.06 -0.70 10.41
C LEU A 143 -5.21 -1.93 9.52
N LEU A 144 -5.87 -1.81 8.36
CA LEU A 144 -6.03 -2.91 7.40
C LEU A 144 -4.67 -3.49 6.97
N ASN A 145 -3.68 -2.65 6.68
CA ASN A 145 -2.32 -3.09 6.36
C ASN A 145 -1.73 -3.97 7.46
N GLN A 146 -1.90 -3.59 8.73
CA GLN A 146 -1.40 -4.40 9.83
C GLN A 146 -2.17 -5.72 9.97
N LEU A 147 -3.48 -5.71 9.73
CA LEU A 147 -4.30 -6.93 9.75
C LEU A 147 -3.92 -7.89 8.62
N ILE A 148 -3.68 -7.38 7.40
CA ILE A 148 -3.21 -8.18 6.27
C ILE A 148 -1.85 -8.80 6.58
N CYS A 149 -0.88 -7.99 7.02
CA CYS A 149 0.45 -8.46 7.42
C CYS A 149 0.38 -9.55 8.50
N LYS A 150 -0.64 -9.45 9.37
CA LYS A 150 -0.82 -10.35 10.49
C LYS A 150 -1.52 -11.66 10.11
N PHE A 151 -2.68 -11.56 9.48
CA PHE A 151 -3.60 -12.68 9.24
C PHE A 151 -3.45 -13.29 7.85
N ARG A 152 -2.79 -12.59 6.91
CA ARG A 152 -2.47 -13.07 5.56
C ARG A 152 -3.72 -13.62 4.87
N LYS A 153 -3.68 -14.89 4.46
CA LYS A 153 -4.77 -15.59 3.76
C LYS A 153 -6.08 -15.64 4.55
N LEU A 154 -6.04 -15.62 5.89
CA LEU A 154 -7.26 -15.56 6.71
C LEU A 154 -8.01 -14.23 6.56
N PHE A 155 -7.37 -13.21 5.99
CA PHE A 155 -7.97 -11.90 5.73
C PHE A 155 -8.53 -11.77 4.30
N HIS A 156 -8.39 -12.82 3.47
CA HIS A 156 -8.71 -12.77 2.04
C HIS A 156 -10.19 -12.43 1.77
N ASP A 157 -11.14 -13.23 2.27
CA ASP A 157 -12.58 -13.07 2.00
C ASP A 157 -13.09 -11.67 2.38
N ILE A 158 -12.56 -11.13 3.48
CA ILE A 158 -12.88 -9.80 3.97
C ILE A 158 -12.41 -8.75 2.99
N LEU A 159 -11.14 -8.86 2.60
CA LEU A 159 -10.48 -7.89 1.79
C LEU A 159 -11.08 -7.89 0.38
N GLU A 160 -11.51 -9.05 -0.12
CA GLU A 160 -12.32 -9.14 -1.34
C GLU A 160 -13.63 -8.35 -1.25
N GLU A 161 -14.28 -8.31 -0.09
CA GLU A 161 -15.50 -7.52 0.11
C GLU A 161 -15.24 -6.02 0.31
N VAL A 162 -14.22 -5.64 1.09
CA VAL A 162 -13.98 -4.23 1.44
C VAL A 162 -13.14 -3.48 0.41
N TYR A 163 -12.30 -4.17 -0.38
CA TYR A 163 -11.39 -3.55 -1.34
C TYR A 163 -12.11 -2.67 -2.38
N PRO A 164 -13.18 -3.12 -3.06
CA PRO A 164 -13.85 -2.32 -4.09
C PRO A 164 -14.35 -0.99 -3.55
N THR A 165 -14.96 -1.01 -2.35
CA THR A 165 -15.45 0.19 -1.67
C THR A 165 -14.32 1.16 -1.35
N ILE A 166 -13.23 0.65 -0.77
CA ILE A 166 -12.08 1.46 -0.37
C ILE A 166 -11.43 2.10 -1.59
N VAL A 167 -11.08 1.30 -2.59
CA VAL A 167 -10.38 1.80 -3.78
C VAL A 167 -11.27 2.70 -4.62
N GLY A 168 -12.55 2.35 -4.77
CA GLY A 168 -13.52 3.21 -5.45
C GLY A 168 -13.62 4.59 -4.83
N ARG A 169 -13.67 4.67 -3.49
CA ARG A 169 -13.69 5.97 -2.81
C ARG A 169 -12.38 6.73 -2.93
N ILE A 170 -11.24 6.05 -2.79
CA ILE A 170 -9.93 6.69 -2.95
C ILE A 170 -9.77 7.27 -4.37
N PHE A 171 -10.16 6.53 -5.40
CA PHE A 171 -10.10 7.00 -6.78
C PHE A 171 -11.13 8.07 -7.13
N SER A 172 -12.20 8.24 -6.35
CA SER A 172 -13.14 9.36 -6.53
C SER A 172 -12.63 10.66 -5.91
N ILE A 173 -11.74 10.59 -4.91
CA ILE A 173 -11.24 11.79 -4.18
C ILE A 173 -9.82 12.19 -4.57
N ILE A 174 -8.96 11.24 -4.98
CA ILE A 174 -7.61 11.55 -5.45
C ILE A 174 -7.71 12.08 -6.89
N PRO A 175 -7.08 13.23 -7.19
CA PRO A 175 -7.03 13.74 -8.55
C PRO A 175 -6.46 12.71 -9.53
N ARG A 176 -7.06 12.63 -10.73
CA ARG A 176 -6.51 11.81 -11.81
C ARG A 176 -5.23 12.41 -12.38
N ASP A 177 -5.09 13.73 -12.31
CA ASP A 177 -3.89 14.46 -12.73
C ASP A 177 -2.87 14.61 -11.60
N THR A 178 -1.65 15.02 -11.94
CA THR A 178 -0.60 15.32 -10.95
C THR A 178 -1.07 16.41 -9.99
N PHE A 179 -0.79 16.23 -8.69
CA PHE A 179 -1.05 17.24 -7.68
C PHE A 179 -0.46 18.61 -8.06
N PRO A 180 -1.19 19.71 -7.80
CA PRO A 180 -0.71 21.05 -8.12
C PRO A 180 0.66 21.31 -7.49
N SER A 181 1.62 21.79 -8.30
CA SER A 181 2.96 22.15 -7.84
C SER A 181 3.28 23.61 -8.16
N GLY A 182 3.44 24.45 -7.13
CA GLY A 182 3.81 25.86 -7.26
C GLY A 182 3.73 26.62 -5.92
N PRO A 183 4.12 27.90 -5.89
CA PRO A 183 3.92 28.75 -4.72
C PRO A 183 2.42 28.85 -4.38
N GLY A 184 2.06 28.61 -3.11
CA GLY A 184 0.67 28.66 -2.66
C GLY A 184 -0.17 27.39 -2.92
N THR A 185 0.38 26.34 -3.55
CA THR A 185 -0.35 25.09 -3.81
C THR A 185 -0.17 24.01 -2.74
N ASN A 186 0.58 24.28 -1.67
CA ASN A 186 0.81 23.33 -0.57
C ASN A 186 -0.19 23.56 0.57
N THR A 187 -1.49 23.46 0.27
CA THR A 187 -2.52 23.56 1.30
C THR A 187 -2.59 22.27 2.13
N GLU A 188 -3.20 22.34 3.32
CA GLU A 188 -3.32 21.16 4.20
C GLU A 188 -4.14 20.05 3.53
N GLU A 189 -5.14 20.40 2.74
CA GLU A 189 -5.98 19.46 1.98
C GLU A 189 -5.15 18.67 0.98
N ILE A 190 -4.25 19.35 0.26
CA ILE A 190 -3.38 18.69 -0.72
C ILE A 190 -2.39 17.75 -0.01
N ARG A 191 -1.89 18.14 1.16
CA ARG A 191 -1.01 17.27 1.97
C ARG A 191 -1.74 16.01 2.43
N GLU A 192 -3.00 16.13 2.84
CA GLU A 192 -3.82 14.99 3.26
C GLU A 192 -4.11 14.02 2.10
N LEU A 193 -4.45 14.54 0.92
CA LEU A 193 -4.67 13.72 -0.27
C LEU A 193 -3.38 13.02 -0.72
N GLN A 194 -2.23 13.70 -0.64
CA GLN A 194 -0.93 13.10 -0.90
C GLN A 194 -0.61 11.98 0.11
N GLU A 195 -0.91 12.19 1.40
CA GLU A 195 -0.76 11.14 2.41
C GLU A 195 -1.65 9.94 2.12
N LEU A 196 -2.92 10.17 1.76
CA LEU A 196 -3.84 9.10 1.38
C LEU A 196 -3.33 8.32 0.17
N GLN A 197 -2.83 9.01 -0.87
CA GLN A 197 -2.24 8.36 -2.03
C GLN A 197 -1.03 7.49 -1.65
N ARG A 198 -0.15 7.99 -0.79
CA ARG A 198 1.00 7.23 -0.28
C ARG A 198 0.58 5.97 0.46
N ILE A 199 -0.47 6.06 1.26
CA ILE A 199 -1.02 4.92 2.00
C ILE A 199 -1.75 3.95 1.06
N LEU A 200 -2.36 4.41 -0.03
CA LEU A 200 -2.88 3.54 -1.10
C LEU A 200 -1.77 2.69 -1.72
N TYR A 201 -0.61 3.25 -2.09
CA TYR A 201 0.50 2.45 -2.61
C TYR A 201 0.97 1.41 -1.60
N THR A 202 1.02 1.78 -0.31
CA THR A 202 1.36 0.84 0.77
C THR A 202 0.32 -0.28 0.86
N PHE A 203 -0.96 0.04 0.73
CA PHE A 203 -2.06 -0.92 0.75
C PHE A 203 -1.97 -1.90 -0.42
N LEU A 204 -1.85 -1.41 -1.65
CA LEU A 204 -1.66 -2.25 -2.84
C LEU A 204 -0.41 -3.15 -2.71
N HIS A 205 0.69 -2.59 -2.20
CA HIS A 205 1.92 -3.32 -1.97
C HIS A 205 1.76 -4.43 -0.93
N VAL A 206 1.11 -4.16 0.21
CA VAL A 206 0.86 -5.15 1.26
C VAL A 206 -0.03 -6.28 0.72
N ILE A 207 -1.08 -5.97 -0.04
CA ILE A 207 -1.95 -6.99 -0.66
C ILE A 207 -1.14 -7.89 -1.60
N ALA A 208 -0.39 -7.30 -2.53
CA ALA A 208 0.40 -8.08 -3.48
C ALA A 208 1.43 -8.97 -2.76
N THR A 209 2.24 -8.39 -1.88
CA THR A 209 3.37 -9.08 -1.25
C THR A 209 2.99 -10.14 -0.21
N HIS A 210 1.73 -10.15 0.25
CA HIS A 210 1.22 -11.14 1.21
C HIS A 210 0.38 -12.25 0.56
N ASP A 211 0.61 -12.52 -0.73
CA ASP A 211 -0.06 -13.58 -1.51
C ASP A 211 -1.57 -13.36 -1.68
N LEU A 212 -2.03 -12.10 -1.75
CA LEU A 212 -3.45 -11.74 -1.87
C LEU A 212 -3.77 -11.02 -3.19
N SER A 213 -2.91 -11.14 -4.21
CA SER A 213 -3.09 -10.50 -5.52
C SER A 213 -4.35 -10.95 -6.29
N SER A 214 -4.95 -12.08 -5.90
CA SER A 214 -6.25 -12.55 -6.45
C SER A 214 -7.40 -11.58 -6.17
N ILE A 215 -7.30 -10.73 -5.14
CA ILE A 215 -8.33 -9.75 -4.76
C ILE A 215 -8.53 -8.70 -5.86
N PHE A 216 -7.46 -8.36 -6.57
CA PHE A 216 -7.51 -7.45 -7.72
C PHE A 216 -8.28 -8.05 -8.90
N LEU A 217 -8.41 -9.38 -8.95
CA LEU A 217 -9.06 -10.12 -10.03
C LEU A 217 -10.50 -10.53 -9.70
N SER A 218 -10.95 -10.28 -8.47
CA SER A 218 -12.31 -10.62 -8.06
C SER A 218 -13.34 -9.93 -8.95
N PRO A 219 -14.52 -10.53 -9.20
CA PRO A 219 -15.56 -9.93 -10.03
C PRO A 219 -15.95 -8.51 -9.59
N LYS A 220 -15.93 -8.24 -8.28
CA LYS A 220 -16.26 -6.93 -7.69
C LYS A 220 -15.16 -5.88 -7.90
N SER A 221 -13.91 -6.31 -8.07
CA SER A 221 -12.74 -5.42 -8.22
C SER A 221 -12.36 -5.11 -9.67
N ARG A 222 -12.91 -5.84 -10.66
CA ARG A 222 -12.47 -5.73 -12.07
C ARG A 222 -12.44 -4.31 -12.61
N GLY A 223 -13.42 -3.47 -12.25
CA GLY A 223 -13.47 -2.08 -12.69
C GLY A 223 -12.32 -1.19 -12.20
N TYR A 224 -11.56 -1.65 -11.21
CA TYR A 224 -10.43 -0.92 -10.64
C TYR A 224 -9.07 -1.44 -11.11
N LEU A 225 -9.02 -2.55 -11.85
CA LEU A 225 -7.78 -3.18 -12.29
C LEU A 225 -6.98 -2.27 -13.23
N ASP A 226 -7.59 -1.78 -14.31
CA ASP A 226 -6.87 -0.94 -15.29
C ASP A 226 -6.42 0.40 -14.68
N PRO A 227 -7.26 1.15 -13.93
CA PRO A 227 -6.81 2.36 -13.24
C PRO A 227 -5.65 2.09 -12.27
N MET A 228 -5.68 0.97 -11.55
CA MET A 228 -4.61 0.57 -10.64
C MET A 228 -3.31 0.29 -11.40
N LEU A 229 -3.36 -0.48 -12.49
CA LEU A 229 -2.17 -0.81 -13.29
C LEU A 229 -1.56 0.45 -13.92
N GLN A 230 -2.38 1.37 -14.42
CA GLN A 230 -1.91 2.66 -14.95
C GLN A 230 -1.29 3.52 -13.86
N LEU A 231 -1.94 3.64 -12.69
CA LEU A 231 -1.39 4.39 -11.56
C LEU A 231 0.00 3.86 -11.15
N LEU A 232 0.13 2.54 -11.04
CA LEU A 232 1.38 1.87 -10.66
C LEU A 232 2.47 2.05 -11.72
N LEU A 233 2.13 1.94 -13.02
CA LEU A 233 3.08 2.18 -14.10
C LEU A 233 3.57 3.62 -14.08
N CYS A 234 2.65 4.58 -13.99
CA CYS A 234 3.03 5.99 -13.95
C CYS A 234 3.92 6.30 -12.75
N SER A 235 3.60 5.69 -11.62
CA SER A 235 4.36 5.85 -10.39
C SER A 235 5.72 5.18 -10.43
N ALA A 236 5.86 4.00 -11.03
CA ALA A 236 7.15 3.32 -11.16
C ALA A 236 8.13 4.12 -12.03
N CYS A 237 7.61 4.79 -13.07
CA CYS A 237 8.41 5.54 -14.03
C CYS A 237 8.89 6.89 -13.51
N ASP A 238 8.00 7.75 -12.96
CA ASP A 238 8.33 9.17 -12.78
C ASP A 238 7.82 9.79 -11.45
N HIS A 239 7.50 8.97 -10.44
CA HIS A 239 7.06 9.53 -9.17
C HIS A 239 8.19 10.25 -8.42
N LYS A 240 7.90 11.42 -7.85
CA LYS A 240 8.89 12.25 -7.09
C LYS A 240 9.46 11.51 -5.87
N ASP A 241 8.61 10.76 -5.17
CA ASP A 241 9.03 9.90 -4.06
C ASP A 241 9.57 8.57 -4.59
N ILE A 242 10.87 8.34 -4.40
CA ILE A 242 11.59 7.15 -4.82
C ILE A 242 11.09 5.88 -4.13
N LEU A 243 10.54 5.99 -2.91
CA LEU A 243 9.99 4.86 -2.17
C LEU A 243 8.66 4.40 -2.77
N VAL A 244 7.86 5.33 -3.31
CA VAL A 244 6.65 5.02 -4.08
C VAL A 244 7.00 4.33 -5.39
N ARG A 245 8.02 4.81 -6.12
CA ARG A 245 8.54 4.12 -7.31
C ARG A 245 8.93 2.68 -6.97
N LYS A 246 9.71 2.50 -5.90
CA LYS A 246 10.17 1.18 -5.44
C LYS A 246 9.01 0.25 -5.10
N ALA A 247 8.04 0.71 -4.32
CA ALA A 247 6.85 -0.07 -3.98
C ALA A 247 6.06 -0.50 -5.24
N SER A 248 5.95 0.40 -6.22
CA SER A 248 5.26 0.12 -7.49
C SER A 248 5.98 -0.97 -8.30
N VAL A 249 7.31 -0.92 -8.40
CA VAL A 249 8.12 -1.97 -9.04
C VAL A 249 8.01 -3.30 -8.28
N GLN A 250 8.01 -3.28 -6.94
CA GLN A 250 7.82 -4.47 -6.11
C GLN A 250 6.45 -5.10 -6.31
N ILE A 251 5.40 -4.29 -6.47
CA ILE A 251 4.07 -4.78 -6.84
C ILE A 251 4.13 -5.50 -8.19
N PHE A 252 4.65 -4.86 -9.24
CA PHE A 252 4.76 -5.51 -10.55
C PHE A 252 5.58 -6.81 -10.52
N ASN A 253 6.71 -6.83 -9.81
CA ASN A 253 7.51 -8.04 -9.58
C ASN A 253 6.67 -9.19 -9.02
N ARG A 254 5.77 -8.86 -8.09
CA ARG A 254 4.88 -9.84 -7.48
C ARG A 254 3.73 -10.24 -8.39
N LEU A 255 3.10 -9.30 -9.08
CA LEU A 255 2.01 -9.55 -10.03
C LEU A 255 2.49 -10.44 -11.19
N MET A 256 3.66 -10.19 -11.76
CA MET A 256 4.25 -11.06 -12.79
C MET A 256 4.43 -12.50 -12.30
N LYS A 257 4.89 -12.69 -11.07
CA LYS A 257 5.06 -14.03 -10.49
C LYS A 257 3.73 -14.75 -10.27
N ASP A 258 2.69 -14.00 -9.90
CA ASP A 258 1.38 -14.55 -9.55
C ASP A 258 0.45 -14.76 -10.74
N TRP A 259 0.53 -13.90 -11.75
CA TRP A 259 -0.40 -13.84 -12.89
C TRP A 259 0.16 -14.52 -14.14
N CYS A 260 1.48 -14.65 -14.24
CA CYS A 260 2.16 -15.32 -15.35
C CYS A 260 2.91 -16.55 -14.80
N VAL A 261 2.31 -17.73 -14.96
CA VAL A 261 2.84 -18.96 -14.33
C VAL A 261 4.00 -19.52 -15.15
N LYS A 262 3.84 -19.67 -16.47
CA LYS A 262 4.89 -20.15 -17.40
C LYS A 262 4.97 -19.32 -18.68
N PRO A 263 6.09 -19.42 -19.42
CA PRO A 263 6.17 -18.99 -20.81
C PRO A 263 5.07 -19.71 -21.61
N HIS A 264 4.21 -18.95 -22.29
CA HIS A 264 3.12 -19.43 -23.16
C HIS A 264 1.86 -20.05 -22.49
N ASP A 265 1.76 -20.06 -21.16
CA ASP A 265 0.46 -20.34 -20.49
C ASP A 265 -0.48 -19.12 -20.61
N GLU A 266 -1.80 -19.35 -20.57
CA GLU A 266 -2.77 -18.26 -20.48
C GLU A 266 -2.54 -17.45 -19.20
N ASP A 267 -2.26 -16.16 -19.38
CA ASP A 267 -2.11 -15.23 -18.28
C ASP A 267 -3.45 -15.07 -17.53
N LYS A 268 -3.41 -14.98 -16.20
CA LYS A 268 -4.63 -14.74 -15.40
C LYS A 268 -5.34 -13.43 -15.75
N VAL A 269 -4.60 -12.50 -16.36
CA VAL A 269 -5.08 -11.21 -16.83
C VAL A 269 -4.74 -11.10 -18.32
N PRO A 270 -5.73 -11.13 -19.22
CA PRO A 270 -5.51 -10.97 -20.65
C PRO A 270 -4.75 -9.68 -20.96
N GLY A 271 -3.71 -9.76 -21.80
CA GLY A 271 -2.90 -8.61 -22.22
C GLY A 271 -1.88 -8.10 -21.19
N PHE A 272 -1.83 -8.66 -19.98
CA PHE A 272 -0.90 -8.22 -18.94
C PHE A 272 0.56 -8.41 -19.34
N ARG A 273 0.91 -9.53 -19.98
CA ARG A 273 2.26 -9.76 -20.50
C ARG A 273 2.68 -8.72 -21.53
N SER A 274 1.82 -8.44 -22.51
CA SER A 274 2.07 -7.37 -23.50
C SER A 274 2.24 -6.01 -22.84
N PHE A 275 1.39 -5.67 -21.87
CA PHE A 275 1.53 -4.44 -21.08
C PHE A 275 2.90 -4.36 -20.36
N MET A 276 3.36 -5.46 -19.76
CA MET A 276 4.64 -5.47 -19.07
C MET A 276 5.83 -5.33 -20.04
N ILE A 277 5.78 -6.00 -21.20
CA ILE A 277 6.85 -5.96 -22.20
C ILE A 277 6.89 -4.62 -22.93
N GLU A 278 5.74 -4.13 -23.40
CA GLU A 278 5.67 -2.96 -24.28
C GLU A 278 5.70 -1.64 -23.50
N ALA A 279 5.11 -1.60 -22.29
CA ALA A 279 5.03 -0.39 -21.49
C ALA A 279 6.00 -0.40 -20.31
N PHE A 280 5.90 -1.37 -19.41
CA PHE A 280 6.68 -1.35 -18.16
C PHE A 280 8.18 -1.52 -18.41
N ALA A 281 8.59 -2.48 -19.22
CA ALA A 281 10.00 -2.75 -19.47
C ALA A 281 10.73 -1.54 -20.06
N ILE A 282 10.20 -0.96 -21.13
CA ILE A 282 10.84 0.18 -21.79
C ILE A 282 10.81 1.42 -20.90
N ASN A 283 9.64 1.79 -20.37
CA ASN A 283 9.49 3.06 -19.66
C ASN A 283 10.10 3.02 -18.26
N CYS A 284 9.88 1.95 -17.48
CA CYS A 284 10.43 1.83 -16.14
C CYS A 284 11.86 1.28 -16.18
N CYS A 285 12.09 0.13 -16.83
CA CYS A 285 13.38 -0.55 -16.68
C CYS A 285 14.52 0.10 -17.47
N LEU A 286 14.23 0.88 -18.52
CA LEU A 286 15.24 1.57 -19.34
C LEU A 286 15.14 3.10 -19.21
N TYR A 287 14.06 3.73 -19.66
CA TYR A 287 14.00 5.20 -19.73
C TYR A 287 14.07 5.86 -18.36
N SER A 288 13.35 5.33 -17.36
CA SER A 288 13.35 5.92 -16.03
C SER A 288 14.69 5.86 -15.29
N VAL A 289 15.59 4.96 -15.70
CA VAL A 289 16.97 4.87 -15.21
C VAL A 289 17.97 5.56 -16.13
N LEU A 290 17.62 5.90 -17.37
CA LEU A 290 18.46 6.76 -18.21
C LEU A 290 18.29 8.23 -17.85
N ASP A 291 17.14 8.62 -17.30
CA ASP A 291 16.89 9.99 -16.85
C ASP A 291 17.91 10.45 -15.80
N LYS A 292 18.44 11.67 -15.97
CA LYS A 292 19.50 12.23 -15.12
C LYS A 292 19.04 12.50 -13.68
N SER A 293 17.73 12.59 -13.42
CA SER A 293 17.17 12.68 -12.07
C SER A 293 17.36 11.41 -11.24
N PHE A 294 17.65 10.28 -11.88
CA PHE A 294 17.91 9.03 -11.16
C PHE A 294 19.38 8.96 -10.73
N GLU A 295 19.64 9.19 -9.45
CA GLU A 295 20.99 9.34 -8.90
C GLU A 295 21.53 8.02 -8.31
N PHE A 296 22.53 7.42 -8.96
CA PHE A 296 23.17 6.17 -8.48
C PHE A 296 24.00 6.31 -7.18
N ARG A 297 24.12 7.52 -6.64
CA ARG A 297 24.77 7.77 -5.34
C ARG A 297 23.78 7.69 -4.18
N ASP A 298 22.48 7.86 -4.43
CA ASP A 298 21.46 7.78 -3.41
C ASP A 298 21.13 6.31 -3.06
N ALA A 299 21.06 6.01 -1.76
CA ALA A 299 20.84 4.65 -1.28
C ALA A 299 19.44 4.12 -1.64
N ASN A 300 18.43 4.98 -1.65
CA ASN A 300 17.07 4.59 -2.00
C ASN A 300 16.92 4.38 -3.51
N ALA A 301 17.58 5.20 -4.34
CA ALA A 301 17.69 5.00 -5.78
C ALA A 301 18.41 3.69 -6.12
N LEU A 302 19.52 3.36 -5.43
CA LEU A 302 20.18 2.07 -5.57
C LEU A 302 19.27 0.90 -5.13
N ALA A 303 18.45 1.08 -4.10
CA ALA A 303 17.47 0.07 -3.69
C ALA A 303 16.37 -0.13 -4.75
N LEU A 304 15.84 0.96 -5.32
CA LEU A 304 14.91 0.92 -6.46
C LEU A 304 15.54 0.24 -7.68
N PHE A 305 16.79 0.60 -8.01
CA PHE A 305 17.52 -0.02 -9.12
C PHE A 305 17.65 -1.53 -8.96
N GLY A 306 17.89 -2.02 -7.73
CA GLY A 306 17.88 -3.44 -7.43
C GLY A 306 16.55 -4.13 -7.77
N GLU A 307 15.42 -3.49 -7.45
CA GLU A 307 14.08 -4.00 -7.79
C GLU A 307 13.79 -3.94 -9.29
N ILE A 308 14.31 -2.93 -10.01
CA ILE A 308 14.21 -2.82 -11.47
C ILE A 308 14.98 -3.96 -12.15
N VAL A 309 16.21 -4.25 -11.70
CA VAL A 309 17.01 -5.37 -12.23
C VAL A 309 16.31 -6.71 -11.92
N MET A 310 15.74 -6.85 -10.73
CA MET A 310 14.90 -8.01 -10.40
C MET A 310 13.70 -8.12 -11.34
N ALA A 311 13.07 -7.00 -11.71
CA ALA A 311 11.95 -7.00 -12.65
C ALA A 311 12.35 -7.50 -14.04
N GLN A 312 13.50 -7.07 -14.55
CA GLN A 312 14.04 -7.59 -15.81
C GLN A 312 14.26 -9.11 -15.74
N LYS A 313 14.82 -9.60 -14.62
CA LYS A 313 15.05 -11.03 -14.41
C LYS A 313 13.74 -11.82 -14.38
N VAL A 314 12.74 -11.33 -13.65
CA VAL A 314 11.41 -11.95 -13.57
C VAL A 314 10.71 -11.93 -14.92
N MET A 315 10.79 -10.83 -15.67
CA MET A 315 10.24 -10.75 -17.04
C MET A 315 10.90 -11.79 -17.95
N PHE A 316 12.21 -11.96 -17.90
CA PHE A 316 12.89 -13.00 -18.66
C PHE A 316 12.45 -14.41 -18.24
N GLU A 317 12.39 -14.70 -16.94
CA GLU A 317 11.95 -16.00 -16.43
C GLU A 317 10.49 -16.36 -16.79
N LYS A 318 9.61 -15.36 -16.89
CA LYS A 318 8.18 -15.56 -17.15
C LYS A 318 7.77 -15.41 -18.60
N PHE A 319 8.42 -14.51 -19.33
CA PHE A 319 8.04 -14.13 -20.69
C PHE A 319 9.03 -14.65 -21.74
N GLY A 320 10.23 -15.08 -21.32
CA GLY A 320 11.23 -15.66 -22.20
C GLY A 320 11.74 -14.67 -23.25
N ASP A 321 11.93 -15.17 -24.46
CA ASP A 321 12.54 -14.43 -25.56
C ASP A 321 11.67 -13.27 -26.07
N ASP A 322 10.35 -13.28 -25.83
CA ASP A 322 9.46 -12.19 -26.20
C ASP A 322 9.87 -10.87 -25.53
N PHE A 323 10.23 -10.94 -24.24
CA PHE A 323 10.76 -9.79 -23.50
C PHE A 323 12.10 -9.33 -24.07
N LEU A 324 13.04 -10.27 -24.26
CA LEU A 324 14.37 -9.98 -24.78
C LEU A 324 14.30 -9.33 -26.16
N ALA A 325 13.56 -9.93 -27.09
CA ALA A 325 13.41 -9.44 -28.45
C ALA A 325 12.83 -8.02 -28.46
N HIS A 326 11.81 -7.75 -27.64
CA HIS A 326 11.23 -6.40 -27.56
C HIS A 326 12.20 -5.39 -26.92
N PHE A 327 12.80 -5.72 -25.78
CA PHE A 327 13.71 -4.83 -25.06
C PHE A 327 14.95 -4.47 -25.91
N VAL A 328 15.49 -5.46 -26.64
CA VAL A 328 16.62 -5.29 -27.54
C VAL A 328 16.24 -4.56 -28.83
N SER A 329 15.11 -4.86 -29.46
CA SER A 329 14.74 -4.23 -30.74
C SER A 329 14.15 -2.83 -30.60
N LYS A 330 13.52 -2.51 -29.45
CA LYS A 330 12.86 -1.22 -29.22
C LYS A 330 13.58 -0.34 -28.21
N GLY A 331 14.15 -0.91 -27.15
CA GLY A 331 14.78 -0.13 -26.08
C GLY A 331 16.17 0.35 -26.46
N PHE A 332 17.08 -0.59 -26.71
CA PHE A 332 18.50 -0.30 -26.90
C PHE A 332 18.84 0.56 -28.15
N PRO A 333 18.20 0.38 -29.32
CA PRO A 333 18.42 1.23 -30.48
C PRO A 333 18.05 2.68 -30.21
N THR A 334 16.94 2.91 -29.51
CA THR A 334 16.50 4.25 -29.11
C THR A 334 17.46 4.89 -28.09
N ALA A 335 18.12 4.07 -27.27
CA ALA A 335 19.19 4.51 -26.36
C ALA A 335 20.59 4.55 -27.02
N HIS A 336 20.72 4.25 -28.32
CA HIS A 336 21.98 4.15 -29.06
C HIS A 336 23.01 3.21 -28.42
N CYS A 337 22.55 2.09 -27.86
CA CYS A 337 23.42 1.10 -27.23
C CYS A 337 24.25 0.33 -28.27
N PRO A 338 25.58 0.23 -28.10
CA PRO A 338 26.45 -0.63 -28.92
C PRO A 338 26.04 -2.11 -28.89
N GLN A 339 26.20 -2.80 -30.03
CA GLN A 339 25.76 -4.18 -30.22
C GLN A 339 26.46 -5.18 -29.29
N ASP A 340 27.74 -4.98 -29.00
CA ASP A 340 28.53 -5.79 -28.06
C ASP A 340 27.99 -5.73 -26.63
N LEU A 341 27.52 -4.55 -26.20
CA LEU A 341 26.91 -4.36 -24.88
C LEU A 341 25.51 -4.96 -24.82
N VAL A 342 24.77 -4.96 -25.94
CA VAL A 342 23.47 -5.64 -26.06
C VAL A 342 23.64 -7.16 -25.90
N GLU A 343 24.61 -7.77 -26.57
CA GLU A 343 24.90 -9.20 -26.46
C GLU A 343 25.31 -9.58 -25.03
N LEU A 344 26.16 -8.76 -24.40
CA LEU A 344 26.58 -8.97 -23.02
C LEU A 344 25.42 -8.81 -22.03
N TYR A 345 24.50 -7.87 -22.27
CA TYR A 345 23.26 -7.75 -21.49
C TYR A 345 22.43 -9.04 -21.55
N CYS A 346 22.17 -9.55 -22.76
CA CYS A 346 21.43 -10.79 -22.96
C CYS A 346 22.08 -11.96 -22.21
N GLN A 347 23.41 -12.10 -22.33
CA GLN A 347 24.16 -13.15 -21.63
C GLN A 347 24.03 -13.02 -20.10
N LYS A 348 24.17 -11.81 -19.54
CA LYS A 348 24.07 -11.58 -18.09
C LYS A 348 22.67 -11.82 -17.56
N LEU A 349 21.65 -11.45 -18.33
CA LEU A 349 20.24 -11.65 -17.96
C LEU A 349 19.86 -13.14 -17.94
N GLN A 350 20.37 -13.92 -18.90
CA GLN A 350 20.19 -15.37 -18.94
C GLN A 350 20.90 -16.08 -17.78
N GLY A 351 22.04 -15.57 -17.34
CA GLY A 351 22.78 -16.09 -16.19
C GLY A 351 22.03 -16.02 -14.86
N SER A 352 22.45 -16.82 -13.88
CA SER A 352 21.83 -16.88 -12.54
C SER A 352 22.33 -15.80 -11.56
N ASP A 353 23.45 -15.14 -11.86
CA ASP A 353 24.06 -14.15 -10.98
C ASP A 353 23.44 -12.76 -11.15
N ILE A 354 22.42 -12.49 -10.33
CA ILE A 354 21.73 -11.19 -10.32
C ILE A 354 22.63 -10.03 -9.86
N LYS A 355 23.68 -10.29 -9.06
CA LYS A 355 24.61 -9.24 -8.63
C LYS A 355 25.48 -8.82 -9.81
N ALA A 356 25.98 -9.79 -10.58
CA ALA A 356 26.71 -9.51 -11.81
C ALA A 356 25.85 -8.78 -12.84
N LEU A 357 24.58 -9.18 -13.02
CA LEU A 357 23.62 -8.47 -13.87
C LEU A 357 23.44 -7.02 -13.40
N ARG A 358 23.23 -6.80 -12.10
CA ARG A 358 23.04 -5.47 -11.52
C ARG A 358 24.26 -4.57 -11.76
N SER A 359 25.46 -5.06 -11.46
CA SER A 359 26.70 -4.29 -11.65
C SER A 359 26.93 -3.95 -13.11
N PHE A 360 26.71 -4.92 -14.01
CA PHE A 360 26.82 -4.70 -15.44
C PHE A 360 25.78 -3.68 -15.93
N TYR A 361 24.51 -3.84 -15.55
CA TYR A 361 23.44 -2.94 -15.99
C TYR A 361 23.64 -1.52 -15.48
N GLN A 362 24.15 -1.34 -14.26
CA GLN A 362 24.49 -0.01 -13.74
C GLN A 362 25.57 0.66 -14.61
N SER A 363 26.67 -0.06 -14.89
CA SER A 363 27.74 0.46 -15.75
C SER A 363 27.24 0.76 -17.16
N LEU A 364 26.37 -0.09 -17.71
CA LEU A 364 25.73 0.14 -19.00
C LEU A 364 24.95 1.45 -19.01
N ILE A 365 24.07 1.67 -18.04
CA ILE A 365 23.26 2.89 -17.94
C ILE A 365 24.14 4.14 -17.74
N GLU A 366 25.15 4.07 -16.89
CA GLU A 366 26.10 5.17 -16.69
C GLU A 366 26.85 5.52 -17.99
N ASN A 367 27.28 4.52 -18.78
CA ASN A 367 27.91 4.73 -20.08
C ASN A 367 26.96 5.35 -21.11
N LEU A 368 25.70 4.88 -21.17
CA LEU A 368 24.70 5.41 -22.10
C LEU A 368 24.35 6.88 -21.79
N ARG A 369 24.37 7.29 -20.52
CA ARG A 369 24.14 8.69 -20.09
C ARG A 369 25.25 9.66 -20.51
N LEU A 370 26.47 9.17 -20.75
CA LEU A 370 27.62 9.99 -21.14
C LEU A 370 27.62 10.34 -22.63
N GLN A 371 26.88 9.61 -23.47
CA GLN A 371 26.81 9.90 -24.89
C GLN A 371 26.10 11.25 -25.14
N PRO A 372 26.54 12.06 -26.11
CA PRO A 372 25.99 13.41 -26.37
C PRO A 372 24.46 13.42 -26.63
N ASN A 373 23.93 12.33 -27.18
CA ASN A 373 22.49 12.12 -27.40
C ASN A 373 21.76 11.47 -26.21
N GLY A 374 22.44 11.06 -25.14
CA GLY A 374 21.85 10.59 -23.88
C GLY A 374 21.13 11.70 -23.09
N SER A 375 21.10 12.92 -23.65
CA SER A 375 20.33 14.07 -23.19
C SER A 375 18.93 14.16 -23.79
N VAL A 376 18.55 13.27 -24.71
CA VAL A 376 17.15 13.14 -25.13
C VAL A 376 16.36 12.84 -23.86
N VAL A 377 15.57 13.82 -23.43
CA VAL A 377 14.69 13.68 -22.28
C VAL A 377 13.69 12.60 -22.68
N PHE A 378 13.94 11.36 -22.27
CA PHE A 378 13.00 10.26 -22.38
C PHE A 378 11.90 10.48 -21.33
N ARG A 379 11.19 11.61 -21.43
CA ARG A 379 10.05 11.91 -20.59
C ARG A 379 8.89 11.12 -21.14
N TRP A 380 8.77 9.89 -20.67
CA TRP A 380 7.48 9.24 -20.72
C TRP A 380 6.52 10.10 -19.89
N GLN A 381 5.63 10.82 -20.57
CA GLN A 381 4.49 11.45 -19.91
C GLN A 381 3.40 10.39 -19.82
N CYS A 382 2.94 10.12 -18.61
CA CYS A 382 1.73 9.36 -18.33
C CYS A 382 0.56 10.04 -19.08
N ARG A 383 0.34 9.67 -20.35
CA ARG A 383 -0.81 10.12 -21.12
C ARG A 383 -1.94 9.18 -20.76
N HIS A 384 -2.73 9.57 -19.77
CA HIS A 384 -4.05 9.02 -19.57
C HIS A 384 -4.82 9.18 -20.89
N ARG A 385 -5.11 8.07 -21.58
CA ARG A 385 -6.20 8.03 -22.54
C ARG A 385 -7.45 7.57 -21.81
#